data_AF-A0A699XGC5-F1
#
_entry.id   AF-A0A699XGC5-F1
#
_cell.length_a   1.000
_cell.length_b   1.000
_cell.length_c   1.000
_cell.angle_alpha   90.00
_cell.angle_beta   90.00
_cell.angle_gamma   90.00
#
_symmetry.space_group_name_H-M   'P 1'
#
loop_
_entity.id
_entity.type
_entity.pdbx_description
1 polymer ?
#
loop_
_entity_poly.entity_id
_entity_poly.type
_entity_poly.pdbx_seq_one_letter_code
_entity_poly.pdbx_strand_id
1 'polypeptide(L)'
;QLIYEARADDPALDAVAGGTGGALGRGGMQTKLRAARLAARSGAHTVIVGGRIERVLARLKAGERLGTLLSPERGMLAARKQWL
;
A
#
# COMPACT_ATOMS: atom_id res chain seq x y z
N GLN A 1 3.94 -8.34 -13.57
CA GLN A 1 3.12 -7.17 -13.94
C GLN A 1 2.98 -6.27 -12.72
N LEU A 2 3.08 -4.94 -12.87
CA LEU A 2 2.89 -3.99 -11.76
C LEU A 2 1.39 -3.76 -11.53
N ILE A 3 0.96 -3.87 -10.28
CA ILE A 3 -0.39 -3.48 -9.83
C ILE A 3 -0.34 -1.97 -9.57
N TYR A 4 -1.11 -1.18 -10.29
CA TYR A 4 -1.14 0.28 -10.09
C TYR A 4 -2.07 0.68 -8.95
N GLU A 5 -3.18 -0.04 -8.79
CA GLU A 5 -4.18 0.23 -7.77
C GLU A 5 -4.82 -1.08 -7.32
N ALA A 6 -5.08 -1.21 -6.02
CA ALA A 6 -5.84 -2.31 -5.44
C ALA A 6 -6.48 -1.85 -4.13
N ARG A 7 -7.43 -2.63 -3.62
CA ARG A 7 -7.90 -2.45 -2.25
C ARG A 7 -6.90 -3.08 -1.28
N ALA A 8 -6.68 -2.44 -0.13
CA ALA A 8 -5.70 -2.93 0.84
C ALA A 8 -6.04 -4.34 1.37
N ASP A 9 -7.33 -4.70 1.41
CA ASP A 9 -7.85 -5.99 1.88
C ASP A 9 -7.89 -7.09 0.80
N ASP A 10 -7.49 -6.79 -0.44
CA ASP A 10 -7.56 -7.74 -1.55
C ASP A 10 -6.62 -8.94 -1.31
N PRO A 11 -7.14 -10.18 -1.19
CA PRO A 11 -6.33 -11.38 -0.97
C PRO A 11 -5.39 -11.69 -2.13
N ALA A 12 -5.65 -11.19 -3.35
CA ALA A 12 -4.77 -11.37 -4.49
C ALA A 12 -3.39 -10.71 -4.27
N LEU A 13 -3.30 -9.68 -3.42
CA LEU A 13 -2.04 -9.02 -3.09
C LEU A 13 -1.07 -9.96 -2.37
N ASP A 14 -1.56 -10.88 -1.54
CA ASP A 14 -0.72 -11.83 -0.81
C ASP A 14 -0.14 -12.91 -1.74
N ALA A 15 -0.90 -13.34 -2.74
CA ALA A 15 -0.42 -14.27 -3.76
C ALA A 15 0.74 -13.67 -4.57
N VAL A 16 0.64 -12.39 -4.93
CA VAL A 16 1.70 -11.67 -5.67
C VAL A 16 2.91 -11.37 -4.78
N ALA A 17 2.70 -11.06 -3.50
CA ALA A 17 3.78 -10.77 -2.55
C ALA A 17 4.51 -12.01 -2.01
N GLY A 18 3.89 -13.20 -2.08
CA GLY A 18 4.46 -14.47 -1.62
C GLY A 18 5.55 -15.04 -2.52
N GLY A 19 5.60 -14.64 -3.81
CA GLY A 19 6.55 -15.19 -4.78
C GLY A 19 7.93 -14.52 -4.83
N THR A 20 8.11 -13.35 -4.20
CA THR A 20 9.32 -12.53 -4.39
C THR A 20 10.13 -12.39 -3.09
N GLY A 21 10.91 -13.41 -2.76
CA GLY A 21 11.98 -13.30 -1.77
C GLY A 21 13.20 -12.58 -2.35
N GLY A 22 13.27 -11.26 -2.19
CA GLY A 22 14.43 -10.47 -2.62
C GLY A 22 15.61 -10.57 -1.64
N ALA A 23 16.82 -10.22 -2.12
CA ALA A 23 18.12 -10.28 -1.42
C ALA A 23 18.20 -9.55 -0.06
N LEU A 24 17.19 -8.77 0.32
CA LEU A 24 17.13 -7.95 1.55
C LEU A 24 16.20 -8.54 2.64
N GLY A 25 15.76 -9.80 2.51
CA GLY A 25 15.09 -10.55 3.57
C GLY A 25 13.63 -10.91 3.30
N ARG A 26 13.18 -12.01 3.93
CA ARG A 26 11.88 -12.68 3.74
C ARG A 26 10.64 -11.86 4.13
N GLY A 27 10.81 -10.68 4.74
CA GLY A 27 9.71 -9.83 5.23
C GLY A 27 9.40 -8.59 4.39
N GLY A 28 9.98 -8.45 3.19
CA GLY A 28 9.96 -7.21 2.42
C GLY A 28 8.56 -6.70 2.02
N MET A 29 7.82 -7.46 1.23
CA MET A 29 6.53 -7.02 0.67
C MET A 29 5.34 -7.36 1.57
N GLN A 30 5.33 -8.55 2.17
CA GLN A 30 4.24 -8.98 3.07
C GLN A 30 4.05 -8.03 4.25
N THR A 31 5.15 -7.54 4.86
CA THR A 31 5.07 -6.57 5.96
C THR A 31 4.51 -5.22 5.49
N LYS A 32 4.84 -4.77 4.26
CA LYS A 32 4.28 -3.54 3.69
C LYS A 32 2.77 -3.66 3.47
N LEU A 33 2.32 -4.81 2.95
CA LEU A 33 0.89 -5.08 2.80
C LEU A 33 0.16 -5.17 4.13
N ARG A 34 0.76 -5.78 5.17
CA ARG A 34 0.21 -5.77 6.53
C ARG A 34 0.08 -4.36 7.10
N ALA A 35 1.11 -3.52 6.94
CA ALA A 35 1.07 -2.13 7.37
C ALA A 35 -0.01 -1.32 6.61
N ALA A 36 -0.11 -1.50 5.30
CA ALA A 36 -1.15 -0.87 4.48
C ALA A 36 -2.56 -1.26 4.92
N ARG A 37 -2.79 -2.55 5.22
CA ARG A 37 -4.06 -3.03 5.78
C ARG A 37 -4.38 -2.41 7.13
N LEU A 38 -3.38 -2.28 8.00
CA LEU A 38 -3.57 -1.62 9.30
C LEU A 38 -3.95 -0.15 9.13
N ALA A 39 -3.29 0.58 8.23
CA ALA A 39 -3.62 1.97 7.91
C ALA A 39 -5.01 2.10 7.25
N ALA A 40 -5.39 1.14 6.39
CA ALA A 40 -6.70 1.13 5.74
C ALA A 40 -7.87 1.00 6.73
N ARG A 41 -7.67 0.37 7.89
CA ARG A 41 -8.67 0.31 8.96
C ARG A 41 -9.06 1.70 9.48
N SER A 42 -8.12 2.66 9.43
CA SER A 42 -8.41 4.06 9.76
C SER A 42 -8.80 4.91 8.54
N GLY A 43 -9.12 4.29 7.41
CA GLY A 43 -9.52 4.99 6.19
C GLY A 43 -8.37 5.68 5.46
N ALA A 44 -7.12 5.33 5.78
CA ALA A 44 -5.95 5.90 5.11
C ALA A 44 -5.64 5.18 3.79
N HIS A 45 -5.32 5.96 2.76
CA HIS A 45 -4.73 5.46 1.53
C HIS A 45 -3.23 5.24 1.75
N THR A 46 -2.68 4.19 1.15
CA THR A 46 -1.25 3.87 1.24
C THR A 46 -0.65 3.73 -0.15
N VAL A 47 0.52 4.31 -0.40
CA VAL A 47 1.25 4.10 -1.66
C VAL A 47 2.54 3.34 -1.37
N ILE A 48 2.75 2.22 -2.07
CA ILE A 48 4.02 1.47 -2.05
C ILE A 48 4.79 1.83 -3.31
N VAL A 49 5.96 2.45 -3.15
CA VAL A 49 6.78 2.95 -4.26
C VAL A 49 8.27 2.71 -4.03
N GLY A 50 9.06 2.68 -5.10
CA GLY A 50 10.51 2.52 -5.02
C GLY A 50 11.20 3.76 -4.45
N GLY A 51 11.90 3.62 -3.32
CA GLY A 51 12.57 4.75 -2.65
C GLY A 51 13.77 5.33 -3.41
N ARG A 52 14.28 4.65 -4.43
CA ARG A 52 15.36 5.15 -5.31
C ARG A 52 14.85 6.03 -6.46
N ILE A 53 13.53 6.18 -6.60
CA ILE A 53 12.94 7.03 -7.62
C ILE A 53 13.21 8.49 -7.24
N GLU A 54 13.84 9.22 -8.13
CA GLU A 54 14.16 10.63 -7.91
C GLU A 54 12.89 11.46 -7.70
N ARG A 55 12.92 12.32 -6.67
CA ARG A 55 11.83 13.23 -6.28
C ARG A 55 10.47 12.54 -6.10
N VAL A 56 10.47 11.27 -5.69
CA VAL A 56 9.26 10.42 -5.64
C VAL A 56 8.09 11.05 -4.88
N LEU A 57 8.34 11.72 -3.75
CA LEU A 57 7.27 12.35 -2.96
C LEU A 57 6.63 13.55 -3.68
N ALA A 58 7.44 14.39 -4.34
CA ALA A 58 6.93 15.54 -5.08
C ALA A 58 6.11 15.09 -6.32
N ARG A 59 6.57 14.03 -6.98
CA ARG A 59 5.89 13.42 -8.14
C ARG A 59 4.56 12.79 -7.77
N LEU A 60 4.53 12.03 -6.67
CA LEU A 60 3.28 11.51 -6.09
C LEU A 60 2.32 12.64 -5.73
N LYS A 61 2.81 13.72 -5.11
CA LYS A 61 1.99 14.90 -4.80
C LYS A 61 1.42 15.57 -6.05
N ALA A 62 2.14 15.53 -7.17
CA ALA A 62 1.68 16.04 -8.46
C ALA A 62 0.65 15.13 -9.16
N GLY A 63 0.25 14.01 -8.55
CA GLY A 63 -0.71 13.06 -9.11
C GLY A 63 -0.08 12.07 -10.10
N GLU A 64 1.25 12.01 -10.17
CA GLU A 64 1.91 11.03 -11.02
C GLU A 64 1.67 9.61 -10.52
N ARG A 65 1.27 8.71 -11.42
CA ARG A 65 1.02 7.31 -11.11
C ARG A 65 2.33 6.54 -10.95
N LEU A 66 2.81 6.46 -9.71
CA LEU A 66 4.04 5.74 -9.34
C LEU A 66 3.75 4.65 -8.30
N GLY A 67 4.25 3.44 -8.55
CA GLY A 67 4.09 2.32 -7.63
C GLY A 67 2.67 1.78 -7.59
N THR A 68 2.23 1.38 -6.40
CA THR A 68 0.91 0.77 -6.15
C THR A 68 0.14 1.58 -5.10
N LEU A 69 -1.03 2.08 -5.47
CA LEU A 69 -1.99 2.70 -4.56
C LEU A 69 -2.88 1.64 -3.92
N LEU A 70 -2.97 1.65 -2.59
CA LEU A 70 -3.81 0.78 -1.79
C LEU A 70 -4.89 1.61 -1.10
N SER A 71 -6.13 1.35 -1.50
CA SER A 71 -7.31 2.09 -1.04
C SER A 71 -8.02 1.36 0.09
N PRO A 72 -8.56 2.08 1.10
CA PRO A 72 -9.33 1.48 2.18
C PRO A 72 -10.71 1.01 1.73
N GLU A 73 -11.28 0.04 2.44
CA GLU A 73 -12.66 -0.42 2.20
C GLU A 73 -13.71 0.62 2.61
N ARG A 74 -13.48 1.28 3.75
CA ARG A 74 -14.46 2.17 4.40
C ARG A 74 -14.01 3.62 4.32
N GLY A 75 -14.95 4.53 4.09
CA GLY A 75 -14.71 5.97 4.13
C GLY A 75 -14.25 6.45 5.51
N MET A 76 -13.45 7.52 5.52
CA MET A 76 -12.80 8.13 6.70
C MET A 76 -13.70 8.37 7.93
N LEU A 77 -15.01 8.57 7.71
CA LEU A 77 -16.00 8.77 8.79
C LEU A 77 -16.21 7.51 9.66
N ALA A 78 -16.15 6.31 9.09
CA ALA A 78 -16.30 5.07 9.85
C ALA A 78 -15.06 4.78 10.72
N ALA A 79 -13.88 5.13 10.21
CA ALA A 79 -12.61 4.96 10.87
C ALA A 79 -12.44 5.82 12.13
N ARG A 80 -12.82 7.11 12.06
CA ARG A 80 -12.74 8.02 13.22
C ARG A 80 -13.56 7.53 14.42
N LYS A 81 -14.70 6.88 14.17
CA LYS A 81 -15.55 6.26 15.21
C LYS A 81 -14.97 5.00 15.83
N GLN A 82 -14.01 4.33 15.18
CA GLN A 82 -13.37 3.12 15.73
C GLN A 82 -12.16 3.42 16.64
N TRP A 83 -11.74 4.69 16.70
CA TRP A 83 -10.59 5.12 17.49
C TRP A 83 -10.98 5.72 18.84
N LEU A 84 -12.17 6.31 18.93
CA LEU A 84 -12.79 6.77 20.17
C LEU A 84 -13.47 5.58 20.87
#